data_AF-A0A5A9EV93-F1
#
_entry.id   AF-A0A5A9EV93-F1
#
_cell.length_a   1.000
_cell.length_b   1.000
_cell.length_c   1.000
_cell.angle_alpha   90.00
_cell.angle_beta   90.00
_cell.angle_gamma   90.00
#
_symmetry.space_group_name_H-M   'P 1'
#
loop_
_entity.id
_entity.type
_entity.pdbx_description
1 polymer ?
#
loop_
_entity_poly.entity_id
_entity_poly.type
_entity_poly.pdbx_seq_one_letter_code
_entity_poly.pdbx_strand_id
1 'polypeptide(L)' 'MEAIDLLRLGVVAGLAYGAWRGWKALPTPVVFEGKRYYRQPDGTYRTLFGRRVRNPDLLLTLSAADDERIK' A
#
# COMPACT_ATOMS: atom_id res chain seq x y z
N MET A 1 4.85 39.24 5.34
CA MET A 1 5.16 37.88 5.83
C MET A 1 6.64 37.85 6.12
N GLU A 2 7.00 37.54 7.36
CA GLU A 2 8.40 37.49 7.80
C GLU A 2 9.10 36.25 7.18
N ALA A 3 10.42 36.29 7.03
CA ALA A 3 11.18 35.15 6.48
C ALA A 3 10.95 33.85 7.28
N ILE A 4 10.66 33.98 8.58
CA ILE A 4 10.31 32.87 9.48
C ILE A 4 8.99 32.21 9.09
N ASP A 5 8.00 32.96 8.61
CA ASP A 5 6.70 32.41 8.22
C ASP A 5 6.82 31.54 6.97
N LEU A 6 7.64 31.97 6.00
CA LEU A 6 7.92 31.18 4.79
C LEU A 6 8.64 29.87 5.11
N LEU A 7 9.60 29.90 6.04
CA LEU A 7 10.31 28.70 6.47
C LEU A 7 9.36 27.70 7.13
N ARG A 8 8.48 28.16 8.02
CA ARG A 8 7.45 27.32 8.67
C ARG A 8 6.50 26.71 7.65
N LEU A 9 6.07 27.49 6.66
CA LEU A 9 5.16 27.03 5.61
C LEU A 9 5.81 25.94 4.74
N GLY A 10 7.10 26.10 4.41
CA GLY A 10 7.89 25.08 3.72
C GLY A 10 8.01 23.77 4.50
N VAL A 11 8.24 23.84 5.82
CA VAL A 11 8.30 22.65 6.68
C VAL A 11 6.96 21.91 6.71
N VAL A 12 5.85 22.63 6.89
CA VAL A 12 4.51 22.03 6.90
C VAL A 12 4.19 21.38 5.55
N ALA A 13 4.51 22.06 4.44
CA ALA A 13 4.32 21.51 3.11
C ALA A 13 5.19 20.26 2.87
N GLY A 14 6.44 20.26 3.32
CA GLY A 14 7.33 19.11 3.22
C GLY A 14 6.84 17.90 4.01
N LEU A 15 6.38 18.12 5.25
CA LEU A 15 5.80 17.05 6.08
C LEU A 15 4.50 16.51 5.48
N ALA A 16 3.61 17.38 4.98
CA ALA A 16 2.39 16.98 4.31
C ALA A 16 2.67 16.14 3.05
N TYR A 17 3.65 16.56 2.24
CA TYR A 17 4.07 15.82 1.06
C TYR A 17 4.69 14.47 1.40
N GLY A 18 5.54 14.41 2.43
CA GLY A 18 6.13 13.17 2.94
C GLY A 18 5.07 12.19 3.43
N ALA A 19 4.09 12.67 4.21
CA ALA A 19 2.97 11.87 4.68
C ALA A 19 2.11 11.34 3.51
N TRP A 20 1.81 12.19 2.53
CA TRP A 20 1.05 11.81 1.33
C TRP A 20 1.75 10.72 0.52
N ARG A 21 3.06 10.88 0.27
CA ARG A 21 3.87 9.88 -0.45
C ARG A 21 3.97 8.57 0.32
N GLY A 22 4.14 8.63 1.64
CA GLY A 22 4.13 7.44 2.50
C GLY A 22 2.81 6.69 2.41
N TRP A 23 1.69 7.39 2.43
CA TRP A 23 0.37 6.77 2.31
C TRP A 23 0.17 6.09 0.94
N LYS A 24 0.58 6.75 -0.14
CA LYS A 24 0.54 6.17 -1.50
C LYS A 24 1.48 4.98 -1.69
N ALA A 25 2.56 4.88 -0.92
CA ALA A 25 3.53 3.80 -1.02
C ALA A 25 3.11 2.53 -0.25
N LEU A 26 2.08 2.61 0.61
CA LEU A 26 1.61 1.43 1.32
C LEU A 26 1.01 0.42 0.33
N PRO A 27 1.45 -0.86 0.37
CA PRO A 27 0.88 -1.90 -0.46
C PRO A 27 -0.60 -2.02 -0.13
N THR A 28 -1.44 -1.65 -1.10
CA THR A 28 -2.89 -1.72 -0.95
C THR A 28 -3.29 -3.20 -0.96
N PRO A 29 -3.89 -3.71 0.13
CA PRO A 29 -4.20 -5.12 0.25
C PRO A 29 -5.32 -5.54 -0.71
N VAL A 30 -5.22 -6.74 -1.25
CA VAL A 30 -6.34 -7.41 -1.91
C VAL A 30 -7.25 -7.97 -0.82
N VAL A 31 -8.53 -7.61 -0.87
CA VAL A 31 -9.55 -8.10 0.07
C VAL A 31 -10.30 -9.26 -0.57
N PHE A 32 -10.23 -10.44 0.03
CA PHE A 32 -10.94 -11.62 -0.44
C PHE A 32 -11.55 -12.35 0.77
N GLU A 33 -12.83 -12.71 0.69
CA GLU A 33 -13.58 -13.35 1.80
C GLU A 33 -13.43 -12.62 3.16
N GLY A 34 -13.42 -11.29 3.14
CA GLY A 34 -13.24 -10.47 4.35
C GLY A 34 -11.83 -10.48 4.96
N LYS A 35 -10.86 -11.14 4.31
CA LYS A 35 -9.44 -11.18 4.72
C LYS A 35 -8.60 -10.29 3.81
N ARG A 36 -7.57 -9.68 4.38
CA ARG A 36 -6.60 -8.84 3.67
C ARG A 36 -5.36 -9.65 3.31
N TYR A 37 -5.01 -9.62 2.04
CA TYR A 37 -3.86 -10.28 1.45
C TYR A 37 -2.92 -9.23 0.85
N TYR A 38 -1.64 -9.34 1.18
CA TYR A 38 -0.59 -8.44 0.75
C TYR A 38 0.30 -9.17 -0.22
N ARG A 39 0.38 -8.63 -1.44
CA ARG A 39 1.34 -9.09 -2.44
C ARG A 39 2.74 -8.68 -2.00
N GLN A 40 3.63 -9.67 -1.94
CA GLN A 40 5.04 -9.49 -1.61
C GLN A 40 5.85 -9.28 -2.91
N PRO A 41 7.04 -8.67 -2.82
CA PRO A 41 7.91 -8.46 -3.99
C PRO A 41 8.35 -9.77 -4.68
N ASP A 42 8.35 -10.89 -3.95
CA ASP A 42 8.66 -12.23 -4.47
C ASP A 42 7.51 -12.87 -5.26
N GLY A 43 6.39 -12.15 -5.44
CA GLY A 43 5.20 -12.64 -6.12
C GLY A 43 4.27 -13.49 -5.25
N THR A 44 4.61 -13.71 -3.97
CA THR A 44 3.77 -14.46 -3.05
C THR A 44 2.73 -13.58 -2.36
N TYR A 45 1.65 -14.18 -1.88
CA TYR A 45 0.67 -13.50 -1.04
C TYR A 45 0.84 -13.88 0.42
N ARG A 46 0.81 -12.89 1.31
CA ARG A 46 0.79 -13.08 2.77
C ARG A 46 -0.44 -12.42 3.38
N THR A 47 -0.96 -13.01 4.45
CA THR A 47 -2.00 -12.37 5.25
C THR A 47 -1.42 -11.24 6.10
N LEU A 48 -2.29 -10.43 6.70
CA LEU A 48 -1.89 -9.39 7.67
C LEU A 48 -0.97 -9.93 8.79
N PHE A 49 -1.20 -11.17 9.22
CA PHE A 49 -0.41 -11.85 10.26
C PHE A 49 0.87 -12.53 9.71
N GLY A 50 1.27 -12.25 8.48
CA GLY A 50 2.48 -12.78 7.85
C GLY A 50 2.39 -14.23 7.37
N ARG A 51 1.20 -14.87 7.44
CA ARG A 51 1.02 -16.25 7.00
C ARG A 51 1.04 -16.31 5.48
N ARG A 52 1.94 -17.13 4.91
CA ARG A 52 2.03 -17.36 3.46
C ARG A 52 0.81 -18.14 2.95
N VAL A 53 0.20 -17.64 1.89
CA VAL A 53 -0.88 -18.32 1.17
C VAL A 53 -0.26 -19.41 0.30
N ARG A 54 -0.75 -20.65 0.43
CA ARG A 54 -0.33 -21.80 -0.39
C ARG A 54 -1.45 -22.42 -1.22
N ASN A 55 -2.69 -22.02 -0.98
CA ASN A 55 -3.85 -22.60 -1.69
C ASN A 55 -3.84 -22.10 -3.15
N PRO A 56 -3.76 -22.99 -4.16
CA PRO A 56 -3.64 -22.61 -5.57
C PRO A 56 -4.87 -21.85 -6.09
N ASP A 57 -6.08 -22.27 -5.73
CA ASP A 57 -7.32 -21.58 -6.15
C ASP A 57 -7.34 -20.13 -5.64
N LEU A 58 -6.99 -19.94 -4.38
CA LEU A 58 -6.93 -18.63 -3.76
C LEU A 58 -5.86 -17.74 -4.41
N LEU A 59 -4.71 -18.31 -4.79
CA LEU A 59 -3.65 -17.56 -5.46
C LEU A 59 -4.09 -17.04 -6.82
N LEU A 60 -4.83 -17.86 -7.60
CA LEU A 60 -5.38 -17.45 -8.90
C LEU A 60 -6.36 -16.28 -8.75
N THR A 61 -7.26 -16.35 -7.76
CA THR A 61 -8.22 -15.27 -7.52
C THR A 61 -7.52 -13.99 -7.07
N LEU A 62 -6.53 -14.10 -6.18
CA LEU A 62 -5.75 -12.96 -5.72
C LEU A 62 -4.94 -12.33 -6.85
N SER A 63 -4.35 -13.13 -7.74
CA SER A 63 -3.63 -12.61 -8.90
C SER A 63 -4.55 -11.95 -9.93
N ALA A 64 -5.73 -12.51 -10.18
CA ALA A 64 -6.71 -11.91 -11.09
C ALA A 64 -7.22 -10.57 -10.54
N ALA A 65 -7.49 -10.49 -9.24
CA ALA A 65 -7.91 -9.25 -8.58
C ALA A 65 -6.80 -8.19 -8.54
N ASP A 66 -5.53 -8.60 -8.46
CA ASP A 66 -4.39 -7.69 -8.54
C ASP A 66 -4.17 -7.16 -9.98
N ASP A 67 -4.35 -8.01 -11.00
CA ASP A 67 -4.21 -7.64 -12.43
C ASP A 67 -5.30 -6.67 -12.89
N GLU A 68 -6.56 -6.90 -12.51
CA GLU A 68 -7.68 -5.98 -12.78
C GLU A 68 -7.43 -4.58 -12.20
N ARG A 69 -6.64 -4.48 -11.12
CA ARG A 69 -6.31 -3.20 -10.48
C ARG A 69 -5.22 -2.41 -11.21
N ILE A 70 -4.42 -3.06 -12.05
CA ILE A 70 -3.29 -2.44 -12.76
C ILE A 70 -3.76 -1.87 -14.12
N LYS A 71 -4.92 -2.31 -14.64
CA LYS A 71 -5.57 -1.74 -15.82
C LYS A 71 -6.21 -0.37 -15.53
#